data_AF-A0A7S4G4I2-F1
#
_entry.id   AF-A0A7S4G4I2-F1
#
_cell.length_a   1.000
_cell.length_b   1.000
_cell.length_c   1.000
_cell.angle_alpha   90.00
_cell.angle_beta   90.00
_cell.angle_gamma   90.00
#
_symmetry.space_group_name_H-M   'P 1'
#
loop_
_entity.id
_entity.type
_entity.pdbx_description
1 polymer ?
#
loop_
_entity_poly.entity_id
_entity_poly.type
_entity_poly.pdbx_seq_one_letter_code
_entity_poly.pdbx_strand_id
1 'polypeptide(L)'
;ADYEWAPTIYNFDNIATAVLSLFVLAIGEGWTVIMWSAIDSTGEETPPLLNANPGYAAFFLAFMVIGNFFIMNLFASALIDEFRAQQEEADGLVMMSESQKKWLMSISVLTRTELPRGIIPPRDR
;
A
#
# COMPACT_ATOMS: atom_id res chain seq x y z
N ALA A 1 3.83 9.52 -45.31
CA ALA A 1 3.19 8.42 -44.55
C ALA A 1 4.16 8.12 -43.45
N ASP A 2 3.94 8.75 -42.29
CA ASP A 2 4.94 8.83 -41.21
C ASP A 2 4.69 7.71 -40.22
N TYR A 3 5.11 6.51 -40.60
CA TYR A 3 5.15 5.36 -39.70
C TYR A 3 6.57 5.24 -39.17
N GLU A 4 6.74 5.49 -37.88
CA GLU A 4 8.01 5.27 -37.17
C GLU A 4 7.96 3.92 -36.46
N TRP A 5 9.03 3.13 -36.64
CA TRP A 5 9.24 1.94 -35.86
C TRP A 5 9.90 2.35 -34.54
N ALA A 6 9.14 2.29 -33.46
CA ALA A 6 9.58 2.71 -32.14
C ALA A 6 9.29 1.62 -31.10
N PRO A 7 10.22 1.35 -30.17
CA PRO A 7 9.98 0.41 -29.09
C PRO A 7 8.93 0.95 -28.13
N THR A 8 8.23 0.04 -27.45
CA THR A 8 7.33 0.42 -26.35
C THR A 8 8.13 0.99 -25.18
N ILE A 9 7.55 1.96 -24.47
CA ILE A 9 8.15 2.54 -23.26
C ILE A 9 8.39 1.46 -22.19
N TYR A 10 7.47 0.50 -22.10
CA TYR A 10 7.57 -0.68 -21.25
C TYR A 10 8.01 -1.87 -22.12
N ASN A 11 9.24 -2.32 -21.91
CA ASN A 11 9.83 -3.45 -22.61
C ASN A 11 10.77 -4.21 -21.67
N PHE A 12 11.31 -5.33 -22.15
CA PHE A 12 12.20 -6.21 -21.40
C PHE A 12 13.59 -6.31 -22.05
N ASP A 13 14.00 -5.28 -22.80
CA ASP A 13 15.27 -5.29 -23.56
C ASP A 13 16.50 -5.11 -22.66
N ASN A 14 16.34 -4.43 -21.52
CA ASN A 14 17.39 -4.25 -20.52
C ASN A 14 16.83 -4.29 -19.09
N ILE A 15 17.73 -4.44 -18.12
CA ILE A 15 17.35 -4.61 -16.70
C ILE A 15 16.57 -3.40 -16.19
N ALA A 16 16.95 -2.17 -16.55
CA ALA A 16 16.30 -0.98 -16.01
C ALA A 16 14.86 -0.85 -16.52
N THR A 17 14.63 -1.04 -17.82
CA THR A 17 13.28 -1.00 -18.42
C THR A 17 12.44 -2.21 -18.00
N ALA A 18 13.06 -3.38 -17.81
CA ALA A 18 12.41 -4.55 -17.25
C ALA A 18 11.93 -4.29 -15.81
N VAL A 19 12.78 -3.74 -14.95
CA VAL A 19 12.40 -3.37 -13.57
C VAL A 19 11.29 -2.32 -13.56
N LEU A 20 11.33 -1.32 -14.44
CA LEU A 20 10.25 -0.34 -14.59
C LEU A 20 8.92 -1.02 -14.99
N SER A 21 8.97 -1.94 -15.96
CA SER A 21 7.80 -2.70 -16.41
C SER A 21 7.25 -3.56 -15.26
N LEU A 22 8.11 -4.28 -14.54
CA LEU A 22 7.72 -5.08 -13.37
C LEU A 22 7.16 -4.21 -12.23
N PHE A 23 7.66 -2.99 -12.05
CA PHE A 23 7.13 -2.05 -11.06
C PHE A 23 5.70 -1.61 -11.39
N VAL A 24 5.42 -1.29 -12.66
CA VAL A 24 4.07 -0.98 -13.14
C VAL A 24 3.13 -2.20 -12.96
N LEU A 25 3.61 -3.40 -13.29
CA LEU A 25 2.87 -4.63 -13.02
C LEU A 25 2.59 -4.81 -11.51
N ALA A 26 3.56 -4.54 -10.64
CA ALA A 26 3.42 -4.67 -9.20
C ALA A 26 2.41 -3.66 -8.59
N ILE A 27 2.31 -2.46 -9.14
CA ILE A 27 1.31 -1.46 -8.74
C ILE A 27 -0.10 -1.88 -9.17
N GLY A 28 -0.22 -2.62 -10.28
CA GLY A 28 -1.50 -3.08 -10.81
C GLY A 28 -2.28 -2.05 -11.60
N GLU A 29 -1.66 -0.92 -11.97
CA GLU A 29 -2.19 0.04 -12.93
C GLU A 29 -1.36 0.01 -14.22
N GLY A 30 -1.98 0.16 -15.39
CA GLY A 30 -1.26 0.16 -16.69
C GLY A 30 -0.69 -1.19 -17.14
N TRP A 31 -0.81 -2.25 -16.34
CA TRP A 31 -0.30 -3.60 -16.63
C TRP A 31 -0.89 -4.23 -17.89
N THR A 32 -2.13 -3.89 -18.24
CA THR A 32 -2.82 -4.46 -19.39
C THR A 32 -2.12 -4.12 -20.69
N VAL A 33 -1.57 -2.91 -20.82
CA VAL A 33 -0.83 -2.48 -22.02
C VAL A 33 0.42 -3.34 -22.21
N ILE A 34 1.15 -3.60 -21.12
CA ILE A 34 2.36 -4.43 -21.13
C ILE A 34 2.01 -5.88 -21.51
N MET A 35 0.93 -6.41 -20.94
CA MET A 35 0.44 -7.76 -21.25
C MET A 35 0.01 -7.87 -22.72
N TRP A 36 -0.76 -6.91 -23.24
CA TRP A 36 -1.21 -6.93 -24.64
C TRP A 36 -0.03 -6.81 -25.60
N SER A 37 0.95 -5.95 -25.32
CA SER A 37 2.19 -5.88 -26.12
C SER A 37 2.96 -7.21 -26.13
N ALA A 38 2.92 -7.98 -25.04
CA ALA A 38 3.52 -9.31 -25.00
C ALA A 38 2.68 -10.35 -25.76
N ILE A 39 1.35 -10.33 -25.64
CA ILE A 39 0.46 -11.26 -26.36
C ILE A 39 0.55 -11.08 -27.88
N ASP A 40 0.66 -9.82 -28.32
CA ASP A 40 0.76 -9.49 -29.75
C ASP A 40 2.19 -9.63 -30.29
N SER A 41 3.16 -9.93 -29.42
CA SER A 41 4.54 -10.18 -29.83
C SER A 41 4.63 -11.46 -30.66
N THR A 42 5.43 -11.43 -31.71
CA THR A 42 5.56 -12.51 -32.70
C THR A 42 6.98 -13.07 -32.67
N GLY A 43 7.93 -12.34 -33.24
CA GLY A 43 9.35 -12.64 -33.24
C GLY A 43 10.21 -11.39 -33.42
N GLU A 44 11.52 -11.56 -33.30
CA GLU A 44 12.47 -10.46 -33.50
C GLU A 44 12.31 -9.84 -34.89
N GLU A 45 12.35 -8.50 -34.96
CA GLU A 45 12.21 -7.72 -36.20
C GLU A 45 10.90 -7.95 -36.99
N THR A 46 9.87 -8.53 -36.37
CA THR A 46 8.56 -8.73 -37.00
C THR A 46 7.50 -7.83 -36.36
N PRO A 47 6.55 -7.30 -37.15
CA PRO A 47 5.47 -6.49 -36.60
C PRO A 47 4.59 -7.33 -35.66
N PRO A 48 4.02 -6.71 -34.61
CA PRO A 48 3.09 -7.41 -33.75
C PRO A 48 1.84 -7.84 -34.53
N LEU A 49 1.35 -9.04 -34.26
CA LEU A 49 0.08 -9.54 -34.77
C LEU A 49 -0.89 -9.75 -33.61
N LEU A 50 -2.13 -9.31 -33.80
CA LEU A 50 -3.17 -9.44 -32.80
C LEU A 50 -3.34 -10.90 -32.37
N ASN A 51 -3.20 -11.16 -31.06
CA ASN A 51 -3.31 -12.49 -30.45
C ASN A 51 -2.34 -13.54 -31.04
N ALA A 52 -1.13 -13.14 -31.41
CA ALA A 52 -0.10 -14.07 -31.89
C ALA A 52 0.25 -15.14 -30.85
N ASN A 53 0.40 -14.74 -29.58
CA ASN A 53 0.83 -15.59 -28.48
C ASN A 53 -0.05 -15.41 -27.22
N PRO A 54 -1.30 -15.90 -27.23
CA PRO A 54 -2.23 -15.73 -26.11
C PRO A 54 -1.76 -16.42 -24.82
N GLY A 55 -0.85 -17.41 -24.92
CA GLY A 55 -0.29 -18.12 -23.76
C GLY A 55 0.48 -17.21 -22.80
N TYR A 56 1.05 -16.09 -23.27
CA TYR A 56 1.78 -15.16 -22.41
C TYR A 56 0.89 -14.45 -21.41
N ALA A 57 -0.43 -14.35 -21.65
CA ALA A 57 -1.38 -13.82 -20.67
C ALA A 57 -1.28 -14.52 -19.31
N ALA A 58 -1.05 -15.85 -19.32
CA ALA A 58 -0.95 -16.64 -18.10
C ALA A 58 0.25 -16.24 -17.23
N PHE A 59 1.38 -15.85 -17.85
CA PHE A 59 2.56 -15.37 -17.12
C PHE A 59 2.24 -14.07 -16.37
N PHE A 60 1.65 -13.08 -17.05
CA PHE A 60 1.32 -11.79 -16.42
C PHE A 60 0.25 -11.95 -15.36
N LEU A 61 -0.79 -12.75 -15.59
CA LEU A 61 -1.83 -13.02 -14.59
C LEU A 61 -1.27 -13.76 -13.36
N ALA A 62 -0.40 -14.75 -13.55
CA ALA A 62 0.25 -15.43 -12.43
C ALA A 62 1.16 -14.49 -11.65
N PHE A 63 1.94 -13.65 -12.34
CA PHE A 63 2.76 -12.61 -11.70
C PHE A 63 1.90 -11.62 -10.91
N MET A 64 0.76 -11.18 -11.45
CA MET A 64 -0.16 -10.30 -10.76
C MET A 64 -0.71 -10.92 -9.48
N VAL A 65 -1.18 -12.18 -9.53
CA VAL A 65 -1.75 -12.85 -8.36
C VAL A 65 -0.69 -13.07 -7.29
N ILE A 66 0.47 -13.61 -7.67
CA ILE A 66 1.54 -13.94 -6.74
C ILE A 66 2.20 -12.65 -6.24
N GLY A 67 2.67 -11.80 -7.13
CA GLY A 67 3.39 -10.57 -6.83
C GLY A 67 2.57 -9.60 -6.00
N ASN A 68 1.30 -9.36 -6.35
CA ASN A 68 0.45 -8.45 -5.59
C ASN A 68 0.16 -9.00 -4.19
N PHE A 69 -0.02 -10.32 -4.04
CA PHE A 69 -0.20 -10.93 -2.71
C PHE A 69 1.05 -10.74 -1.84
N PHE A 70 2.24 -10.99 -2.37
CA PHE A 70 3.48 -10.79 -1.61
C PHE A 70 3.74 -9.32 -1.28
N ILE A 71 3.63 -8.42 -2.26
CA ILE A 71 3.94 -7.00 -2.09
C ILE A 71 2.94 -6.33 -1.14
N MET A 72 1.63 -6.58 -1.29
CA MET A 72 0.63 -6.02 -0.39
C MET A 72 0.77 -6.54 1.03
N ASN A 73 1.03 -7.85 1.20
CA ASN A 73 1.22 -8.41 2.53
C ASN A 73 2.49 -7.87 3.20
N LEU A 74 3.58 -7.73 2.45
CA LEU A 74 4.82 -7.14 2.96
C LEU A 74 4.62 -5.68 3.35
N PHE A 75 3.98 -4.90 2.48
CA PHE A 75 3.70 -3.48 2.73
C PHE A 75 2.78 -3.28 3.94
N ALA A 76 1.68 -4.03 4.02
CA ALA A 76 0.75 -3.96 5.14
C ALA A 76 1.40 -4.38 6.46
N SER A 77 2.22 -5.43 6.45
CA SER A 77 2.96 -5.87 7.64
C SER A 77 3.92 -4.79 8.12
N ALA A 78 4.80 -4.29 7.24
CA ALA A 78 5.77 -3.27 7.60
C ALA A 78 5.10 -1.98 8.09
N LEU A 79 3.98 -1.60 7.47
CA LEU A 79 3.19 -0.44 7.88
C LEU A 79 2.58 -0.62 9.28
N ILE A 80 1.99 -1.80 9.56
CA ILE A 80 1.42 -2.10 10.87
C ILE A 80 2.51 -2.13 11.95
N ASP A 81 3.67 -2.70 11.64
CA ASP A 81 4.78 -2.79 12.58
C ASP A 81 5.31 -1.38 12.95
N GLU A 82 5.42 -0.49 11.95
CA GLU A 82 5.77 0.93 12.18
C GLU A 82 4.70 1.65 13.01
N PHE A 83 3.41 1.47 12.70
CA PHE A 83 2.33 2.07 13.49
C PHE A 83 2.31 1.58 14.94
N ARG A 84 2.61 0.30 15.16
CA ARG A 84 2.71 -0.28 16.52
C ARG A 84 3.88 0.33 17.28
N ALA A 85 5.04 0.47 16.64
CA ALA A 85 6.20 1.11 17.25
C ALA A 85 5.90 2.56 17.68
N GLN A 86 5.26 3.34 16.80
CA GLN A 86 4.85 4.71 17.14
C GLN A 86 3.81 4.77 18.25
N GLN A 87 2.85 3.84 18.26
CA GLN A 87 1.85 3.75 19.34
C GLN A 87 2.47 3.42 20.69
N GLU A 88 3.45 2.50 20.74
CA GLU A 88 4.16 2.15 21.97
C GLU A 88 4.98 3.34 22.49
N GLU A 89 5.64 4.09 21.60
CA GLU A 89 6.44 5.26 21.98
C GLU A 89 5.59 6.40 22.54
N ALA A 90 4.38 6.64 22.01
CA ALA A 90 3.50 7.71 22.50
C ALA A 90 2.35 7.21 23.40
N ASP A 91 2.49 6.04 24.03
CA ASP A 91 1.56 5.48 25.01
C ASP A 91 0.10 5.40 24.48
N GLY A 92 -0.05 5.09 23.18
CA GLY A 92 -1.33 5.01 22.47
C GLY A 92 -1.96 6.35 22.10
N LEU A 93 -1.32 7.48 22.41
CA LEU A 93 -1.89 8.83 22.23
C LEU A 93 -1.44 9.52 20.93
N VAL A 94 -0.66 8.86 20.05
CA VAL A 94 -0.13 9.44 18.78
C VAL A 94 -1.23 10.11 17.96
N MET A 95 -2.39 9.45 17.83
CA MET A 95 -3.48 9.89 16.95
C MET A 95 -4.39 10.95 17.58
N MET A 96 -4.11 11.38 18.81
CA MET A 96 -4.97 12.29 19.57
C MET A 96 -4.42 13.70 19.56
N SER A 97 -5.31 14.69 19.42
CA SER A 97 -4.94 16.08 19.62
C SER A 97 -4.59 16.36 21.08
N GLU A 98 -3.81 17.41 21.33
CA GLU A 98 -3.42 17.81 22.69
C GLU A 98 -4.62 18.09 23.60
N SER A 99 -5.73 18.60 23.05
CA SER A 99 -6.97 18.81 23.82
C SER A 99 -7.64 17.50 24.21
N GLN A 100 -7.65 16.51 23.30
CA GLN A 100 -8.21 15.18 23.56
C GLN A 100 -7.38 14.41 24.60
N LYS A 101 -6.04 14.51 24.56
CA LYS A 101 -5.15 13.92 25.59
C LYS A 101 -5.43 14.50 26.98
N LYS A 102 -5.55 15.82 27.09
CA LYS A 102 -5.86 16.50 28.36
C LYS A 102 -7.22 16.07 28.92
N TRP A 103 -8.24 15.96 28.06
CA TRP A 103 -9.56 15.49 28.48
C TRP A 103 -9.53 14.05 28.99
N LEU A 104 -8.85 13.14 28.30
CA LEU A 104 -8.68 11.76 28.75
C LEU A 104 -7.98 11.67 30.10
N MET A 105 -6.91 12.46 30.30
CA MET A 105 -6.22 12.54 31.60
C MET A 105 -7.15 12.96 32.72
N SER A 106 -8.02 13.95 32.49
CA SER A 106 -9.01 14.38 33.49
C SER A 106 -10.01 13.27 33.84
N ILE A 107 -10.51 12.55 32.85
CA ILE A 107 -11.42 11.41 33.08
C ILE A 107 -10.70 10.28 33.82
N SER A 108 -9.51 9.91 33.38
CA SER A 108 -8.66 8.89 34.02
C SER A 108 -8.48 9.17 35.50
N VAL A 109 -8.10 10.41 35.84
CA VAL A 109 -7.95 10.86 37.24
C VAL A 109 -9.27 10.72 38.00
N LEU A 110 -10.38 11.21 37.45
CA LEU A 110 -11.69 11.14 38.10
C LEU A 110 -12.17 9.70 38.32
N THR A 111 -11.90 8.78 37.38
CA THR A 111 -12.24 7.36 37.53
C THR A 111 -11.35 6.62 38.50
N ARG A 112 -10.10 7.06 38.71
CA ARG A 112 -9.15 6.42 39.64
C ARG A 112 -9.31 6.91 41.08
N THR A 113 -9.81 8.12 41.28
CA THR A 113 -10.06 8.65 42.63
C THR A 113 -11.44 8.28 43.11
N GLU A 114 -11.54 7.68 44.30
CA GLU A 114 -12.84 7.56 44.96
C GLU A 114 -13.37 8.96 45.29
N LEU A 115 -14.60 9.25 44.84
CA LEU A 115 -15.28 10.50 45.20
C LEU A 115 -15.34 10.60 46.73
N PRO A 116 -14.96 11.74 47.34
CA PRO A 116 -15.10 11.94 48.77
C PRO A 116 -16.55 11.67 49.19
N ARG A 117 -16.78 10.52 49.85
CA ARG A 117 -18.08 10.21 50.42
C ARG A 117 -18.23 11.03 51.69
N GLY A 118 -18.89 12.17 51.56
CA GLY A 118 -19.32 12.96 52.72
C GLY A 118 -19.14 14.44 52.51
N ILE A 119 -20.23 15.12 52.23
CA ILE A 119 -20.34 16.55 52.54
C ILE A 119 -20.45 16.61 54.06
N ILE A 120 -19.38 17.04 54.74
CA ILE A 120 -19.46 17.36 56.16
C ILE A 120 -20.27 18.67 56.24
N PRO A 121 -21.50 18.67 56.80
CA PRO A 121 -22.26 19.90 56.90
C PRO A 121 -21.52 20.92 57.77
N PRO A 122 -21.61 22.22 57.47
CA PRO A 122 -20.98 23.26 58.29
C PRO A 122 -21.43 23.09 59.74
N ARG A 123 -20.48 23.06 60.67
CA ARG A 123 -20.79 23.00 62.09
C ARG A 123 -21.40 24.35 62.47
N ASP A 124 -22.72 24.37 62.64
CA ASP A 124 -23.43 25.52 63.19
C ASP A 124 -22.76 25.94 64.50
N ARG A 125 -22.45 27.23 64.60
CA ARG A 125 -21.73 27.85 65.73
C ARG A 125 -22.53 27.77 67.02
#